data_AF-A0A1W9Q4K4-F1
#
_entry.id   AF-A0A1W9Q4K4-F1
#
_cell.length_a   1.000
_cell.length_b   1.000
_cell.length_c   1.000
_cell.angle_alpha   90.00
_cell.angle_beta   90.00
_cell.angle_gamma   90.00
#
_symmetry.space_group_name_H-M   'P 1'
#
loop_
_entity.id
_entity.type
_entity.pdbx_description
1 polymer ?
#
loop_
_entity_poly.entity_id
_entity_poly.type
_entity_poly.pdbx_seq_one_letter_code
_entity_poly.pdbx_strand_id
1 'polypeptide(L)'
;MSENDLRELHPELISRRGEGTAWVLTIAVSVAMALLYWQLETIPLAAWVFWGFLLFSGFSTSLGNWMDRKTVMRVDVDGVTFENGLRKVRLGWREIQKVNVLPVRWGKSVQVIGKDAHFAFRTLAEIQFQGEARGRLGFVQGQEALEQILKSSGLTLQKEEKGAYYYARA
;
A
#
# COMPACT_ATOMS: atom_id res chain seq x y z
N MET A 1 -3.71 -28.54 -18.16
CA MET A 1 -3.48 -27.52 -17.11
C MET A 1 -4.72 -27.50 -16.24
N SER A 2 -4.60 -28.02 -15.01
CA SER A 2 -5.75 -28.29 -14.13
C SER A 2 -6.26 -27.01 -13.45
N GLU A 3 -7.52 -27.07 -13.03
CA GLU A 3 -8.42 -26.18 -12.29
C GLU A 3 -7.89 -25.35 -11.09
N ASN A 4 -6.58 -25.11 -10.96
CA ASN A 4 -5.90 -24.61 -9.74
C ASN A 4 -4.99 -23.39 -9.95
N ASP A 5 -5.08 -22.65 -11.06
CA ASP A 5 -4.16 -21.54 -11.38
C ASP A 5 -4.51 -20.19 -10.73
N LEU A 6 -5.37 -20.19 -9.70
CA LEU A 6 -5.66 -19.00 -8.90
C LEU A 6 -4.52 -18.73 -7.92
N ARG A 7 -3.65 -17.78 -8.26
CA ARG A 7 -2.57 -17.37 -7.36
C ARG A 7 -3.00 -16.15 -6.54
N GLU A 8 -3.38 -16.39 -5.30
CA GLU A 8 -3.65 -15.34 -4.32
C GLU A 8 -2.33 -14.89 -3.66
N LEU A 9 -2.06 -13.60 -3.77
CA LEU A 9 -0.84 -12.96 -3.29
C LEU A 9 -1.21 -11.95 -2.20
N HIS A 10 -0.41 -11.92 -1.16
CA HIS A 10 -0.52 -10.97 -0.06
C HIS A 10 0.78 -10.18 0.09
N PRO A 11 0.71 -8.88 0.42
CA PRO A 11 1.91 -8.11 0.71
C PRO A 11 2.48 -8.48 2.08
N GLU A 12 3.80 -8.36 2.22
CA GLU A 12 4.45 -8.33 3.53
C GLU A 12 4.00 -7.08 4.28
N LEU A 13 3.62 -7.28 5.53
CA LEU A 13 2.99 -6.26 6.36
C LEU A 13 4.03 -5.54 7.22
N ILE A 14 3.94 -4.22 7.31
CA ILE A 14 4.73 -3.45 8.27
C ILE A 14 4.26 -3.75 9.70
N SER A 15 5.19 -3.62 10.64
CA SER A 15 4.92 -3.66 12.07
C SER A 15 3.86 -2.63 12.51
N ARG A 16 2.97 -3.02 13.42
CA ARG A 16 1.96 -2.13 14.03
C ARG A 16 2.52 -1.17 15.09
N ARG A 17 3.84 -1.13 15.28
CA ARG A 17 4.48 -0.28 16.30
C ARG A 17 4.10 1.20 16.15
N GLY A 18 4.05 1.71 14.92
CA GLY A 18 3.65 3.10 14.67
C GLY A 18 2.22 3.43 15.11
N GLU A 19 1.28 2.51 14.85
CA GLU A 19 -0.11 2.61 15.32
C GLU A 19 -0.15 2.61 16.86
N GLY A 20 0.58 1.69 17.50
CA GLY A 20 0.69 1.65 18.96
C GLY A 20 1.20 2.95 19.55
N THR A 21 2.30 3.50 19.02
CA THR A 21 2.86 4.78 19.49
C THR A 21 1.87 5.94 19.32
N ALA A 22 1.19 6.02 18.18
CA ALA A 22 0.21 7.07 17.92
C ALA A 22 -0.95 7.03 18.94
N TRP A 23 -1.47 5.84 19.23
CA TRP A 23 -2.54 5.66 20.22
C TRP A 23 -2.07 5.92 21.65
N VAL A 24 -0.86 5.49 22.03
CA VAL A 24 -0.28 5.77 23.35
C VAL A 24 -0.15 7.28 23.58
N LEU A 25 0.38 8.02 22.62
CA LEU A 25 0.49 9.49 22.71
C LEU A 25 -0.88 10.15 22.80
N THR A 26 -1.85 9.67 22.01
CA THR A 26 -3.22 10.19 22.03
C THR A 26 -3.89 9.97 23.38
N ILE A 27 -3.72 8.79 23.98
CA ILE A 27 -4.25 8.48 25.32
C ILE A 27 -3.55 9.34 26.38
N ALA A 28 -2.22 9.46 26.33
CA ALA A 28 -1.47 10.27 27.28
C ALA A 28 -1.91 11.75 27.26
N VAL A 29 -2.10 12.34 26.08
CA VAL A 29 -2.60 13.71 25.94
C VAL A 29 -4.04 13.83 26.38
N SER A 30 -4.89 12.84 26.10
CA SER A 30 -6.28 12.81 26.57
C SER A 30 -6.36 12.84 28.10
N VAL A 31 -5.50 12.07 28.78
CA VAL A 31 -5.38 12.08 30.25
C VAL A 31 -4.87 13.43 30.76
N ALA A 32 -3.83 13.99 30.12
CA ALA A 32 -3.30 15.30 30.50
C ALA A 32 -4.35 16.42 30.35
N MET A 33 -5.15 16.39 29.28
CA MET A 33 -6.24 17.34 29.08
C MET A 33 -7.35 17.18 30.13
N ALA A 34 -7.70 15.95 30.51
CA ALA A 34 -8.68 15.70 31.57
C ALA A 34 -8.21 16.25 32.92
N LEU A 35 -6.92 16.07 33.26
CA LEU A 35 -6.32 16.62 34.48
C LEU A 35 -6.27 18.15 34.44
N LEU A 36 -5.88 18.75 33.31
CA LEU A 36 -5.89 20.21 33.12
C LEU A 36 -7.30 20.79 33.27
N TYR A 37 -8.30 20.14 32.68
CA TYR A 37 -9.68 20.57 32.82
C TYR A 37 -10.16 20.51 34.27
N TRP A 38 -9.78 19.48 35.02
CA TRP A 38 -10.12 19.38 36.43
C TRP A 38 -9.44 20.48 37.28
N GLN A 39 -8.20 20.85 36.95
CA GLN A 39 -7.47 21.85 37.74
C GLN A 39 -7.79 23.31 37.38
N LEU A 40 -8.04 23.60 36.10
CA LEU A 40 -8.10 24.97 35.57
C LEU A 40 -9.46 25.33 34.95
N GLU A 41 -10.40 24.37 34.89
CA GLU A 41 -11.74 24.45 34.26
C GLU A 41 -11.76 24.89 32.79
N THR A 42 -10.59 25.19 32.22
CA THR A 42 -10.41 25.74 30.89
C THR A 42 -9.23 25.04 30.22
N ILE A 43 -9.44 24.61 28.98
CA ILE A 43 -8.40 24.01 28.16
C ILE A 43 -8.03 25.01 27.06
N PRO A 44 -6.74 25.38 26.91
CA PRO A 44 -6.33 26.29 25.85
C PRO A 44 -6.61 25.68 24.47
N LEU A 45 -7.02 26.51 23.51
CA LEU A 45 -7.33 26.09 22.14
C LEU A 45 -6.18 25.30 21.50
N ALA A 46 -4.92 25.66 21.79
CA ALA A 46 -3.75 24.95 21.28
C ALA A 46 -3.72 23.47 21.68
N ALA A 47 -4.18 23.12 22.89
CA ALA A 47 -4.26 21.74 23.35
C ALA A 47 -5.33 20.96 22.57
N TRP A 48 -6.48 21.57 22.28
CA TRP A 48 -7.51 20.97 21.44
C TRP A 48 -7.02 20.69 20.02
N VAL A 49 -6.33 21.66 19.40
CA VAL A 49 -5.76 21.50 18.05
C VAL A 49 -4.73 20.38 18.04
N PHE A 50 -3.83 20.34 19.02
CA PHE A 50 -2.81 19.31 19.12
C PHE A 50 -3.42 17.91 19.34
N TRP A 51 -4.41 17.79 20.22
CA TRP A 51 -5.12 16.54 20.46
C TRP A 51 -5.87 16.06 19.21
N GLY A 52 -6.55 16.95 18.50
CA GLY A 52 -7.21 16.64 17.24
C GLY A 52 -6.24 16.10 16.18
N PHE A 53 -5.04 16.69 16.09
CA PHE A 53 -3.98 16.20 15.21
C PHE A 53 -3.51 14.78 15.59
N LEU A 54 -3.32 14.49 16.88
CA LEU A 54 -2.92 13.17 17.34
C LEU A 54 -3.98 12.10 17.06
N LEU A 55 -5.26 12.41 17.32
CA LEU A 55 -6.36 11.52 16.97
C LEU A 55 -6.39 11.24 15.47
N PHE A 56 -6.33 12.28 14.65
CA PHE A 56 -6.32 12.14 13.19
C PHE A 56 -5.15 11.27 12.72
N SER A 57 -3.97 11.43 13.32
CA SER A 57 -2.79 10.61 13.04
C SER A 57 -2.99 9.14 13.43
N GLY A 58 -3.55 8.88 14.62
CA GLY A 58 -3.88 7.54 15.11
C GLY A 58 -4.88 6.83 14.18
N PHE A 59 -5.98 7.49 13.84
CA PHE A 59 -6.97 6.97 12.91
C PHE A 59 -6.39 6.73 11.51
N SER A 60 -5.63 7.68 10.96
CA SER A 60 -5.01 7.54 9.63
C SER A 60 -4.05 6.34 9.58
N THR A 61 -3.26 6.14 10.64
CA THR A 61 -2.33 5.01 10.74
C THR A 61 -3.06 3.68 10.89
N SER A 62 -4.10 3.61 11.73
CA SER A 62 -4.93 2.41 11.86
C SER A 62 -5.66 2.07 10.56
N LEU A 63 -6.18 3.06 9.84
CA LEU A 63 -6.83 2.86 8.54
C LEU A 63 -5.84 2.31 7.51
N GLY A 64 -4.64 2.89 7.41
CA GLY A 64 -3.58 2.39 6.54
C GLY A 64 -3.21 0.93 6.85
N ASN A 65 -2.99 0.60 8.12
CA ASN A 65 -2.70 -0.77 8.55
C ASN A 65 -3.84 -1.75 8.24
N TRP A 66 -5.09 -1.32 8.37
CA TRP A 66 -6.24 -2.13 8.01
C TRP A 66 -6.32 -2.36 6.49
N MET A 67 -6.11 -1.32 5.69
CA MET A 67 -6.08 -1.42 4.23
C MET A 67 -4.98 -2.37 3.75
N ASP A 68 -3.76 -2.25 4.29
CA ASP A 68 -2.63 -3.11 3.92
C ASP A 68 -2.92 -4.58 4.22
N ARG A 69 -3.56 -4.87 5.37
CA ARG A 69 -3.97 -6.22 5.77
C ARG A 69 -5.11 -6.80 4.93
N LYS A 70 -5.95 -5.94 4.38
CA LYS A 70 -7.02 -6.32 3.44
C LYS A 70 -6.55 -6.29 1.99
N THR A 71 -5.28 -5.97 1.74
CA THR A 71 -4.75 -5.92 0.39
C THR A 71 -4.45 -7.33 -0.12
N VAL A 72 -5.07 -7.69 -1.23
CA VAL A 72 -4.96 -8.99 -1.88
C VAL A 72 -4.86 -8.77 -3.38
N MET A 73 -3.93 -9.48 -4.01
CA MET A 73 -3.85 -9.53 -5.47
C MET A 73 -4.05 -10.98 -5.92
N ARG A 74 -5.07 -11.22 -6.74
CA ARG A 74 -5.33 -12.53 -7.35
C ARG A 74 -4.98 -12.47 -8.82
N VAL A 75 -4.09 -13.33 -9.24
CA VAL A 75 -3.75 -13.52 -10.65
C VAL A 75 -4.43 -14.79 -11.13
N ASP A 76 -5.19 -14.69 -12.21
CA ASP A 76 -6.05 -15.73 -12.76
C ASP A 76 -5.80 -15.89 -14.27
N VAL A 77 -6.37 -16.92 -14.89
CA VAL A 77 -6.24 -17.21 -16.32
C VAL A 77 -6.81 -16.08 -17.18
N ASP A 78 -7.88 -15.42 -16.73
CA ASP A 78 -8.58 -14.37 -17.49
C ASP A 78 -8.06 -12.95 -17.21
N GLY A 79 -7.35 -12.74 -16.10
CA GLY A 79 -6.92 -11.40 -15.69
C GLY A 79 -6.32 -11.31 -14.30
N VAL A 80 -6.26 -10.09 -13.79
CA VAL A 80 -5.77 -9.77 -12.45
C VAL A 80 -6.84 -9.02 -11.67
N THR A 81 -7.06 -9.46 -10.43
CA THR A 81 -7.93 -8.78 -9.47
C THR A 81 -7.08 -8.21 -8.34
N PHE A 82 -7.27 -6.94 -8.05
CA PHE A 82 -6.64 -6.25 -6.93
C PHE A 82 -7.73 -5.75 -5.99
N GLU A 83 -7.61 -6.09 -4.72
CA GLU A 83 -8.50 -5.64 -3.66
C GLU A 83 -7.64 -4.98 -2.60
N ASN A 84 -7.96 -3.75 -2.22
CA ASN A 84 -7.61 -3.19 -0.92
C ASN A 84 -8.92 -2.95 -0.19
N GLY A 85 -8.98 -3.00 1.14
CA GLY A 85 -10.27 -3.01 1.88
C GLY A 85 -11.31 -1.93 1.51
N LEU A 86 -10.91 -0.89 0.77
CA LEU A 86 -11.78 0.15 0.22
C LEU A 86 -12.26 -0.08 -1.22
N ARG A 87 -11.50 -0.77 -2.06
CA ARG A 87 -11.78 -0.92 -3.50
C ARG A 87 -11.35 -2.27 -4.04
N LYS A 88 -12.22 -2.86 -4.86
CA LYS A 88 -11.93 -4.04 -5.68
C LYS A 88 -11.88 -3.65 -7.15
N VAL A 89 -10.81 -4.03 -7.83
CA VAL A 89 -10.59 -3.79 -9.26
C VAL A 89 -10.27 -5.12 -9.93
N ARG A 90 -10.99 -5.46 -10.99
CA ARG A 90 -10.66 -6.59 -11.87
C ARG A 90 -10.31 -6.02 -13.24
N LEU A 91 -9.18 -6.44 -13.79
CA LEU A 91 -8.77 -6.11 -15.15
C LEU A 91 -8.52 -7.42 -15.90
N GLY A 92 -9.28 -7.66 -16.97
CA GLY A 92 -8.97 -8.74 -17.90
C GLY A 92 -7.68 -8.45 -18.66
N TRP A 93 -6.95 -9.47 -19.13
CA TRP A 93 -5.67 -9.27 -19.84
C TRP A 93 -5.80 -8.34 -21.04
N ARG A 94 -6.93 -8.40 -21.74
CA ARG A 94 -7.20 -7.55 -22.90
C ARG A 94 -7.54 -6.10 -22.55
N GLU A 95 -7.97 -5.84 -21.32
CA GLU A 95 -8.34 -4.51 -20.83
C GLU A 95 -7.13 -3.72 -20.35
N ILE A 96 -6.03 -4.40 -20.01
CA ILE A 96 -4.77 -3.77 -19.63
C ILE A 96 -4.16 -3.10 -20.87
N GLN A 97 -4.02 -1.79 -20.80
CA GLN A 97 -3.50 -0.95 -21.88
C GLN A 97 -2.05 -0.57 -21.64
N LYS A 98 -1.70 -0.29 -20.38
CA LYS A 98 -0.38 0.20 -19.99
C LYS A 98 0.04 -0.37 -18.64
N VAL A 99 1.33 -0.61 -18.49
CA VAL A 99 1.95 -0.93 -17.21
C VAL A 99 3.16 -0.02 -17.02
N ASN A 100 3.19 0.72 -15.90
CA ASN A 100 4.32 1.56 -15.55
C ASN A 100 5.03 0.96 -14.34
N VAL A 101 6.34 0.81 -14.42
CA VAL A 101 7.18 0.38 -13.30
C VAL A 101 8.03 1.57 -12.89
N LEU A 102 7.70 2.17 -11.75
CA LEU A 102 8.36 3.37 -11.26
C LEU A 102 9.28 3.02 -10.07
N PRO A 103 10.51 3.53 -10.03
CA PRO A 103 11.35 3.41 -8.84
C PRO A 103 10.74 4.24 -7.71
N VAL A 104 10.64 3.66 -6.52
CA VAL A 104 10.19 4.36 -5.30
C VAL A 104 11.25 4.21 -4.22
N ARG A 105 11.17 5.02 -3.16
CA ARG A 105 12.16 5.02 -2.05
C ARG A 105 12.43 3.62 -1.49
N TRP A 106 11.42 2.76 -1.49
CA TRP A 106 11.51 1.37 -1.03
C TRP A 106 10.91 0.44 -2.09
N GLY A 107 11.74 0.01 -3.05
CA GLY A 107 11.39 -0.94 -4.11
C GLY A 107 10.88 -0.30 -5.41
N LYS A 108 9.95 -0.97 -6.07
CA LYS A 108 9.30 -0.50 -7.31
C LYS A 108 7.80 -0.45 -7.12
N SER A 109 7.16 0.58 -7.68
CA SER A 109 5.71 0.64 -7.80
C SER A 109 5.31 0.22 -9.20
N VAL A 110 4.53 -0.84 -9.30
CA VAL A 110 3.92 -1.29 -10.55
C VAL A 110 2.52 -0.70 -10.62
N GLN A 111 2.25 0.09 -11.64
CA GLN A 111 0.93 0.64 -11.94
C GLN A 111 0.37 -0.08 -13.14
N VAL A 112 -0.79 -0.73 -12.96
CA VAL A 112 -1.51 -1.44 -14.00
C VAL A 112 -2.70 -0.59 -14.40
N ILE A 113 -2.73 -0.15 -15.66
CA ILE A 113 -3.72 0.79 -16.17
C ILE A 113 -4.53 0.10 -17.26
N GLY A 114 -5.82 -0.07 -17.00
CA GLY A 114 -6.81 -0.48 -17.98
C GLY A 114 -7.57 0.70 -18.56
N LYS A 115 -8.62 0.40 -19.35
CA LYS A 115 -9.46 1.41 -20.00
C LYS A 115 -10.20 2.31 -19.00
N ASP A 116 -10.91 1.68 -18.05
CA ASP A 116 -11.82 2.38 -17.13
C ASP A 116 -11.37 2.29 -15.65
N ALA A 117 -10.33 1.49 -15.37
CA ALA A 117 -9.81 1.30 -14.03
C ALA A 117 -8.29 1.13 -14.03
N HIS A 118 -7.67 1.42 -12.90
CA HIS A 118 -6.25 1.22 -12.67
C HIS A 118 -6.02 0.77 -11.23
N PHE A 119 -4.93 0.07 -10.97
CA PHE A 119 -4.45 -0.20 -9.62
C PHE A 119 -2.93 -0.17 -9.59
N ALA A 120 -2.36 -0.09 -8.39
CA ALA A 120 -0.93 -0.14 -8.21
C ALA A 120 -0.58 -1.08 -7.07
N PHE A 121 0.52 -1.80 -7.23
CA PHE A 121 1.11 -2.61 -6.17
C PHE A 121 2.61 -2.36 -6.09
N ARG A 122 3.21 -2.69 -4.95
CA ARG A 122 4.65 -2.56 -4.75
C ARG A 122 5.29 -3.93 -4.79
N THR A 123 6.39 -4.07 -5.51
CA THR A 123 7.25 -5.25 -5.40
C THR A 123 7.93 -5.26 -4.03
N LEU A 124 8.39 -6.43 -3.60
CA LEU A 124 9.13 -6.55 -2.34
C LEU A 124 10.30 -5.57 -2.29
N ALA A 125 10.40 -4.88 -1.17
CA ALA A 125 11.52 -4.03 -0.82
C ALA A 125 12.01 -4.41 0.58
N GLU A 126 13.33 -4.52 0.73
CA GLU A 126 13.95 -4.64 2.05
C GLU A 126 14.33 -3.24 2.55
N ILE A 127 13.84 -2.90 3.75
CA ILE A 127 14.15 -1.64 4.42
C ILE A 127 15.40 -1.88 5.26
N GLN A 128 16.53 -1.34 4.82
CA GLN A 128 17.77 -1.33 5.58
C GLN A 128 17.84 -0.06 6.43
N PHE A 129 18.16 -0.21 7.71
CA PHE A 129 18.45 0.90 8.61
C PHE A 129 19.76 0.62 9.32
N GLN A 130 20.77 1.49 9.13
CA GLN A 130 22.12 1.32 9.68
C GLN A 130 22.79 -0.01 9.30
N GLY A 131 22.58 -0.49 8.07
CA GLY A 131 23.19 -1.73 7.56
C GLY A 131 22.46 -3.02 7.96
N GLU A 132 21.45 -2.95 8.84
CA GLU A 132 20.62 -4.10 9.22
C GLU A 132 19.26 -4.07 8.51
N ALA A 133 18.80 -5.23 8.05
CA ALA A 133 17.46 -5.39 7.49
C ALA A 133 16.42 -5.24 8.60
N ARG A 134 15.75 -4.08 8.68
CA ARG A 134 14.75 -3.76 9.70
C ARG A 134 13.32 -4.12 9.32
N GLY A 135 13.06 -4.44 8.06
CA GLY A 135 11.74 -4.89 7.63
C GLY A 135 11.64 -5.16 6.14
N ARG A 136 10.52 -5.76 5.74
CA ARG A 136 10.13 -6.01 4.36
C ARG A 136 8.78 -5.38 4.11
N LEU A 137 8.57 -4.85 2.90
CA LEU A 137 7.29 -4.28 2.47
C LEU A 137 7.02 -4.62 1.02
N GLY A 138 5.76 -4.86 0.69
CA GLY A 138 5.30 -5.12 -0.66
C GLY A 138 5.09 -6.61 -0.93
N PHE A 139 4.71 -6.95 -2.16
CA PHE A 139 4.44 -8.32 -2.54
C PHE A 139 5.75 -9.07 -2.79
N VAL A 140 5.98 -10.16 -2.04
CA VAL A 140 7.14 -11.06 -2.21
C VAL A 140 7.21 -11.54 -3.66
N GLN A 141 6.08 -12.03 -4.17
CA GLN A 141 5.94 -12.49 -5.55
C GLN A 141 5.57 -11.35 -6.52
N GLY A 142 5.79 -10.08 -6.14
CA GLY A 142 5.40 -8.93 -6.94
C GLY A 142 6.12 -8.85 -8.28
N GLN A 143 7.38 -9.27 -8.34
CA GLN A 143 8.15 -9.33 -9.58
C GLN A 143 7.59 -10.41 -10.53
N GLU A 144 7.32 -11.60 -10.01
CA GLU A 144 6.70 -12.70 -10.78
C GLU A 144 5.30 -12.31 -11.29
N ALA A 145 4.51 -11.62 -10.46
CA ALA A 145 3.20 -11.12 -10.85
C ALA A 145 3.31 -10.08 -11.98
N LEU A 146 4.28 -9.16 -11.91
CA LEU A 146 4.56 -8.21 -12.99
C LEU A 146 4.89 -8.95 -14.30
N GLU A 147 5.78 -9.93 -14.26
CA GLU A 147 6.16 -10.72 -15.43
C GLU A 147 4.98 -11.47 -16.04
N GLN A 148 4.13 -12.07 -15.20
CA GLN A 148 2.91 -12.72 -15.64
C GLN A 148 1.92 -11.73 -16.27
N ILE A 149 1.74 -10.55 -15.68
CA ILE A 149 0.89 -9.48 -16.24
C ILE A 149 1.41 -9.05 -17.62
N LEU A 150 2.70 -8.76 -17.75
CA LEU A 150 3.29 -8.32 -19.02
C LEU A 150 3.16 -9.42 -20.10
N LYS A 151 3.49 -10.66 -19.76
CA LYS A 151 3.39 -11.82 -20.66
C LYS A 151 1.95 -12.06 -21.13
N SER A 152 0.98 -12.03 -20.22
CA SER A 152 -0.42 -12.35 -20.54
C SER A 152 -1.13 -11.22 -21.26
N SER A 153 -0.75 -9.96 -21.00
CA SER A 153 -1.32 -8.78 -21.67
C SER A 153 -0.67 -8.47 -23.03
N GLY A 154 0.47 -9.08 -23.35
CA GLY A 154 1.18 -8.87 -24.61
C GLY A 154 1.78 -7.46 -24.74
N LEU A 155 2.01 -6.76 -23.63
CA LEU A 155 2.57 -5.41 -23.64
C LEU A 155 4.08 -5.46 -23.92
N THR A 156 4.57 -4.49 -24.67
CA THR A 156 5.99 -4.34 -25.01
C THR A 156 6.56 -3.09 -24.35
N LEU A 157 7.86 -3.11 -24.09
CA LEU A 157 8.57 -1.96 -23.54
C LEU A 157 8.61 -0.85 -24.59
N GLN A 158 8.03 0.30 -24.29
CA GLN A 158 7.98 1.46 -25.18
C GLN A 158 9.04 2.51 -24.81
N LYS A 159 9.27 2.68 -23.51
CA LYS A 159 10.19 3.71 -23.00
C LYS A 159 10.84 3.25 -21.71
N GLU A 160 12.11 3.57 -21.57
CA GLU A 160 12.88 3.49 -20.33
C GLU A 160 13.48 4.86 -20.03
N GLU A 161 13.25 5.40 -18.83
CA GLU A 161 13.81 6.68 -18.42
C GLU A 161 14.07 6.70 -16.91
N LYS A 162 15.32 7.01 -16.49
CA LYS A 162 15.70 7.18 -15.08
C LYS A 162 15.29 5.99 -14.19
N GLY A 163 15.39 4.76 -14.72
CA GLY A 163 15.00 3.53 -14.02
C GLY A 163 13.48 3.29 -13.94
N ALA A 164 12.67 4.10 -14.62
CA ALA A 164 11.26 3.84 -14.86
C ALA A 164 11.06 3.13 -16.20
N TYR A 165 10.17 2.14 -16.22
CA TYR A 165 9.84 1.34 -17.41
C TYR A 165 8.37 1.53 -17.76
N TYR A 166 8.10 1.82 -19.03
CA TYR A 166 6.75 2.06 -19.54
C TYR A 166 6.42 1.02 -20.60
N TYR A 167 5.45 0.17 -20.31
CA TYR A 167 4.95 -0.86 -21.20
C TYR A 167 3.58 -0.46 -21.74
N ALA A 168 3.38 -0.61 -23.04
CA ALA A 168 2.08 -0.40 -23.68
C ALA A 168 1.91 -1.38 -24.86
N ARG A 169 0.71 -1.42 -25.44
CA ARG A 169 0.51 -2.14 -26.71
C ARG A 169 1.26 -1.42 -27.83
N ALA A 170 1.87 -2.20 -28.70
CA ALA A 170 2.44 -1.70 -29.96
C ALA A 170 1.34 -1.12 -30.86
#